data_AF-A0A2P5K5B3-F1
#
_entry.id   AF-A0A2P5K5B3-F1
#
_cell.length_a   1.000
_cell.length_b   1.000
_cell.length_c   1.000
_cell.angle_alpha   90.00
_cell.angle_beta   90.00
_cell.angle_gamma   90.00
#
_symmetry.space_group_name_H-M   'P 1'
#
loop_
_entity.id
_entity.type
_entity.pdbx_description
1 polymer ?
#
loop_
_entity_poly.entity_id
_entity_poly.type
_entity_poly.pdbx_seq_one_letter_code
_entity_poly.pdbx_strand_id
1 'polypeptide(L)'
;MLNDVLLVPVGPINHHTDFNIRAHIFLCIIGMIFYRYLAWKCKHLRLSLGQLVEELEGIRIALVQEKSGGKVKMVVEEMGVNQARLLSLLDLGKFMNN
;
A
#
# COMPACT_ATOMS: atom_id res chain seq x y z
N MET A 1 18.02 -11.04 -44.85
CA MET A 1 17.24 -10.49 -45.97
C MET A 1 15.83 -11.04 -45.83
N LEU A 2 14.73 -10.33 -45.62
CA LEU A 2 14.29 -8.92 -45.65
C LEU A 2 12.96 -9.01 -44.82
N ASN A 3 12.52 -8.10 -43.96
CA ASN A 3 12.13 -6.75 -44.34
C ASN A 3 11.81 -5.95 -43.07
N ASP A 4 12.42 -4.78 -42.99
CA ASP A 4 12.12 -3.69 -42.08
C ASP A 4 10.62 -3.35 -42.09
N VAL A 5 9.87 -3.79 -41.07
CA VAL A 5 8.65 -3.09 -40.69
C VAL A 5 9.14 -1.87 -39.95
N LEU A 6 9.15 -0.75 -40.66
CA LEU A 6 9.30 0.60 -40.14
C LEU A 6 8.38 0.74 -38.91
N LEU A 7 8.90 0.48 -37.72
CA LEU A 7 8.26 0.83 -36.46
C LEU A 7 8.36 2.34 -36.37
N VAL A 8 7.47 3.03 -37.09
CA VAL A 8 7.22 4.45 -36.86
C VAL A 8 6.82 4.53 -35.39
N PRO A 9 7.60 5.21 -34.53
CA PRO A 9 7.18 5.45 -33.17
C PRO A 9 6.01 6.43 -33.27
N VAL A 10 4.80 5.89 -33.35
CA VAL A 10 3.60 6.68 -33.11
C VAL A 10 3.68 7.07 -31.64
N GLY A 11 3.93 8.35 -31.37
CA GLY A 11 3.81 8.91 -30.02
C GLY A 11 2.43 8.57 -29.45
N PRO A 12 2.26 8.52 -28.12
CA PRO A 12 1.01 8.06 -27.50
C PRO A 12 -0.19 8.79 -28.11
N ILE A 13 -1.00 8.06 -28.85
CA ILE A 13 -2.23 8.58 -29.44
C ILE A 13 -3.23 8.63 -28.28
N ASN A 14 -3.31 9.78 -27.61
CA ASN A 14 -4.27 10.04 -26.54
C ASN A 14 -5.70 10.02 -27.13
N HIS A 15 -6.30 8.84 -27.20
CA HIS A 15 -7.73 8.70 -27.46
C HIS A 15 -8.49 9.02 -26.18
N HIS A 16 -9.20 10.15 -26.14
CA HIS A 16 -10.07 10.56 -25.02
C HIS A 16 -11.17 9.52 -24.67
N THR A 17 -11.38 8.54 -25.55
CA THR A 17 -12.29 7.39 -25.39
C THR A 17 -11.69 6.24 -24.58
N ASP A 18 -10.39 6.25 -24.30
CA ASP A 18 -9.72 5.16 -23.60
C ASP A 18 -10.16 5.11 -22.13
N PHE A 19 -10.95 4.09 -21.79
CA PHE A 19 -11.50 3.90 -20.45
C PHE A 19 -10.39 3.76 -19.39
N ASN A 20 -9.22 3.26 -19.81
CA ASN A 20 -8.05 3.10 -18.95
C ASN A 20 -7.50 4.43 -18.43
N ILE A 21 -7.56 5.51 -19.22
CA ILE A 21 -7.11 6.85 -18.80
C ILE A 21 -8.00 7.38 -17.68
N ARG A 22 -9.33 7.21 -17.81
CA ARG A 22 -10.30 7.62 -16.77
C ARG A 22 -10.12 6.81 -15.50
N ALA A 23 -9.92 5.49 -15.60
CA ALA A 23 -9.65 4.64 -14.45
C ALA A 23 -8.35 5.03 -13.74
N HIS A 24 -7.27 5.31 -14.49
CA HIS A 24 -5.99 5.74 -13.92
C HIS A 24 -6.12 7.07 -13.17
N ILE A 25 -6.75 8.09 -13.78
CA ILE A 25 -6.97 9.39 -13.14
C ILE A 25 -7.80 9.22 -11.86
N PHE A 26 -8.85 8.41 -11.91
CA PHE A 26 -9.68 8.12 -10.74
C PHE A 26 -8.84 7.49 -9.61
N LEU A 27 -8.06 6.45 -9.92
CA LEU A 27 -7.18 5.81 -8.94
C LEU A 27 -6.13 6.78 -8.38
N CYS A 28 -5.58 7.67 -9.20
CA CYS A 28 -4.66 8.72 -8.74
C CYS A 28 -5.35 9.68 -7.76
N ILE A 29 -6.56 10.14 -8.07
CA ILE A 29 -7.31 11.04 -7.19
C ILE A 29 -7.64 10.35 -5.88
N ILE A 30 -8.19 9.13 -5.93
CA ILE A 30 -8.50 8.35 -4.72
C ILE A 30 -7.24 8.07 -3.90
N GLY A 31 -6.14 7.70 -4.57
CA GLY A 31 -4.84 7.49 -3.96
C GLY A 31 -4.35 8.73 -3.22
N MET A 32 -4.38 9.90 -3.86
CA MET A 32 -3.98 11.18 -3.25
C MET A 32 -4.88 11.57 -2.07
N ILE A 33 -6.20 11.39 -2.19
CA ILE A 33 -7.14 11.67 -1.09
C ILE A 33 -6.84 10.76 0.11
N PHE A 34 -6.65 9.47 -0.15
CA PHE A 34 -6.31 8.50 0.89
C PHE A 34 -4.98 8.82 1.56
N TYR A 35 -3.97 9.20 0.76
CA TYR A 35 -2.66 9.64 1.25
C TYR A 35 -2.76 10.87 2.15
N ARG A 36 -3.56 11.86 1.74
CA ARG A 36 -3.80 13.08 2.51
C ARG A 36 -4.54 12.79 3.82
N TYR A 37 -5.51 11.89 3.76
CA TYR A 37 -6.27 11.45 4.92
C TYR A 37 -5.38 10.72 5.94
N LEU A 38 -4.52 9.81 5.48
CA LEU A 38 -3.53 9.13 6.32
C LEU A 38 -2.59 10.12 7.01
N ALA A 39 -2.06 11.10 6.25
CA ALA A 39 -1.20 12.14 6.81
C ALA A 39 -1.91 12.95 7.91
N TRP A 40 -3.20 13.28 7.70
CA TRP A 40 -4.00 13.99 8.70
C TRP A 40 -4.28 13.13 9.94
N LYS A 41 -4.69 11.88 9.75
CA LYS A 41 -5.01 10.96 10.84
C LYS A 41 -3.79 10.66 11.72
N CYS A 42 -2.61 10.55 11.11
CA CYS A 42 -1.34 10.29 11.78
C CYS A 42 -0.58 11.55 12.22
N LYS A 43 -1.17 12.75 12.10
CA LYS A 43 -0.50 14.03 12.39
C LYS A 43 0.11 14.12 13.80
N HIS A 44 -0.50 13.46 14.79
CA HIS A 44 -0.03 13.44 16.17
C HIS A 44 1.31 12.70 16.35
N LEU A 45 1.67 11.82 15.44
CA LEU A 45 2.93 11.08 15.46
C LEU A 45 4.12 11.92 14.99
N ARG A 46 3.87 13.12 14.44
CA ARG A 46 4.89 14.04 13.90
C ARG A 46 5.83 13.39 12.87
N LEU A 47 5.40 12.32 12.23
CA LEU A 47 6.12 11.67 11.14
C LEU A 47 5.94 12.48 9.86
N SER A 48 6.99 12.55 9.06
CA SER A 48 6.83 12.96 7.67
C SER A 48 6.01 11.89 6.91
N LEU A 49 5.44 12.29 5.78
CA LEU A 49 4.64 11.38 4.98
C LEU A 49 5.44 10.19 4.42
N GLY A 50 6.71 10.41 4.05
CA GLY A 50 7.61 9.34 3.64
C GLY A 50 7.88 8.35 4.77
N GLN A 51 8.22 8.88 5.96
CA GLN A 51 8.42 8.05 7.15
C GLN A 51 7.16 7.29 7.56
N LEU A 52 5.98 7.89 7.43
CA LEU A 52 4.72 7.20 7.70
C LEU A 52 4.58 5.94 6.83
N VAL A 53 4.96 6.03 5.56
CA VAL A 53 4.89 4.93 4.60
C VAL A 53 5.94 3.87 4.92
N GLU A 54 7.17 4.27 5.19
CA GLU A 54 8.26 3.37 5.59
C GLU A 54 7.91 2.59 6.87
N GLU A 55 7.37 3.29 7.87
CA GLU A 55 6.97 2.68 9.14
C GLU A 55 5.82 1.70 8.95
N LEU A 56 4.84 2.01 8.08
CA LEU A 56 3.74 1.11 7.71
C LEU A 56 4.22 -0.11 6.92
N GLU A 57 5.14 0.08 5.97
CA GLU A 57 5.75 -1.00 5.19
C GLU A 57 6.55 -1.96 6.09
N GLY A 58 7.17 -1.42 7.14
CA GLY A 58 7.89 -2.23 8.13
C GLY A 58 6.98 -3.04 9.07
N ILE A 59 5.65 -2.81 9.08
CA ILE A 59 4.73 -3.63 9.87
C ILE A 59 4.52 -4.97 9.17
N ARG A 60 5.09 -6.04 9.73
CA ARG A 60 5.00 -7.40 9.19
C ARG A 60 4.14 -8.30 10.07
N ILE A 61 3.32 -9.12 9.44
CA ILE A 61 2.47 -10.11 10.10
C ILE A 61 2.99 -11.50 9.74
N ALA A 62 3.21 -12.33 10.74
CA ALA A 62 3.63 -13.71 10.60
C ALA A 62 2.49 -14.68 10.99
N LEU A 63 2.41 -15.80 10.27
CA LEU A 63 1.53 -16.92 10.61
C LEU A 63 2.34 -17.96 11.36
N VAL A 64 1.93 -18.28 12.59
CA VAL A 64 2.60 -19.26 13.44
C VAL A 64 1.66 -20.42 13.71
N GLN A 65 2.09 -21.64 13.38
CA GLN A 65 1.36 -22.86 13.70
C GLN A 65 1.92 -23.50 14.98
N GLU A 66 1.04 -23.72 15.95
CA GLU A 66 1.42 -24.35 17.22
C GLU A 66 1.57 -25.88 17.04
N LYS A 67 2.75 -26.41 17.37
CA LYS A 67 3.14 -27.81 17.10
C LYS A 67 2.22 -28.87 17.72
N SER A 68 1.58 -28.58 18.86
CA SER A 68 0.74 -29.56 19.59
C SER A 68 -0.75 -29.46 19.30
N GLY A 69 -1.22 -28.48 18.52
CA GLY A 69 -2.66 -28.20 18.41
C GLY A 69 -3.17 -27.78 17.04
N GLY A 70 -2.29 -27.67 16.03
CA GLY A 70 -2.67 -27.32 14.65
C GLY A 70 -3.26 -25.92 14.46
N LYS A 71 -3.49 -25.16 15.54
CA LYS A 71 -3.99 -23.79 15.51
C LYS A 71 -2.94 -22.88 14.90
N VAL A 72 -3.33 -22.19 13.83
CA VAL A 72 -2.56 -21.12 13.19
C VAL A 72 -2.97 -19.80 13.83
N LYS A 73 -2.01 -19.05 14.35
CA LYS A 73 -2.20 -17.72 14.92
C LYS A 73 -1.48 -16.69 14.05
N MET A 74 -2.13 -15.57 13.78
CA MET A 74 -1.45 -14.39 13.25
C MET A 74 -0.80 -13.62 14.40
N VAL A 75 0.48 -13.32 14.25
CA VAL A 75 1.25 -12.50 15.19
C VAL A 75 1.94 -11.37 14.42
N VAL A 76 2.13 -10.22 15.05
CA VAL A 76 2.96 -9.17 14.47
C VAL A 76 4.43 -9.49 14.79
N GLU A 77 5.32 -9.27 13.83
CA GLU A 77 6.77 -9.30 14.08
C GLU A 77 7.19 -8.19 15.06
N GLU A 78 8.45 -8.22 15.48
CA GLU A 78 8.98 -7.20 16.39
C GLU A 78 8.84 -5.80 15.79
N MET A 79 8.26 -4.87 16.57
CA MET A 79 7.92 -3.52 16.12
C MET A 79 8.71 -2.45 16.86
N GLY A 80 9.11 -1.41 16.13
CA GLY A 80 9.57 -0.16 16.72
C GLY A 80 8.44 0.63 17.40
N VAL A 81 8.79 1.61 18.23
CA VAL A 81 7.83 2.44 18.98
C VAL A 81 6.84 3.16 18.07
N ASN A 82 7.30 3.66 16.91
CA ASN A 82 6.46 4.35 15.94
C ASN A 82 5.47 3.39 15.26
N GLN A 83 5.94 2.21 14.87
CA GLN A 83 5.13 1.16 14.25
C GLN A 83 4.03 0.66 15.20
N ALA A 84 4.36 0.44 16.48
CA ALA A 84 3.38 0.04 17.51
C ALA A 84 2.31 1.12 17.71
N ARG A 85 2.70 2.39 17.72
CA ARG A 85 1.78 3.53 17.77
C ARG A 85 0.90 3.61 16.53
N LEU A 86 1.46 3.36 15.34
CA LEU A 86 0.71 3.33 14.08
C LEU A 86 -0.31 2.19 14.04
N LEU A 87 0.10 0.98 14.40
CA LEU A 87 -0.77 -0.19 14.47
C LEU A 87 -1.96 0.07 15.40
N SER A 88 -1.71 0.69 16.55
CA SER A 88 -2.74 1.04 17.52
C SER A 88 -3.66 2.17 17.01
N LEU A 89 -3.09 3.25 16.47
CA LEU A 89 -3.84 4.41 15.97
C LEU A 89 -4.75 4.07 14.78
N LEU A 90 -4.27 3.20 13.90
CA LEU A 90 -5.01 2.71 12.75
C LEU A 90 -5.90 1.52 13.08
N ASP A 91 -5.81 1.00 14.31
CA ASP A 91 -6.59 -0.14 14.78
C ASP A 91 -6.44 -1.34 13.85
N LEU A 92 -5.19 -1.63 13.45
CA LEU A 92 -4.87 -2.72 12.52
C LEU A 92 -4.93 -4.11 13.19
N GLY A 93 -4.79 -4.15 14.52
CA GLY A 93 -4.84 -5.39 15.29
C GLY A 93 -6.17 -6.15 15.19
N LYS A 94 -7.29 -5.46 14.91
CA LYS A 94 -8.59 -6.12 14.74
C LYS A 94 -8.62 -7.12 13.58
N PHE A 95 -7.76 -6.95 12.59
CA PHE A 95 -7.70 -7.84 11.42
C PHE A 95 -6.89 -9.12 11.69
N MET A 96 -6.30 -9.25 12.88
CA MET A 96 -5.48 -10.40 13.25
C MET A 96 -6.26 -11.50 13.98
N ASN A 97 -7.46 -11.23 14.48
CA ASN A 97 -8.30 -12.23 15.13
C ASN A 97 -9.13 -12.98 14.09
N ASN A 98 -8.84 -14.27 13.92
CA ASN A 98 -9.72 -15.24 13.29
C ASN A 98 -9.91 -16.45 14.21
#